data_AF-A0A6B3GP49-F1
#
_entry.id   AF-A0A6B3GP49-F1
#
_cell.length_a   1.000
_cell.length_b   1.000
_cell.length_c   1.000
_cell.angle_alpha   90.00
_cell.angle_beta   90.00
_cell.angle_gamma   90.00
#
_symmetry.space_group_name_H-M   'P 1'
#
loop_
_entity.id
_entity.type
_entity.pdbx_description
1 polymer ?
#
loop_
_entity_poly.entity_id
_entity_poly.type
_entity_poly.pdbx_seq_one_letter_code
_entity_poly.pdbx_strand_id
1 'polypeptide(L)'
;PLFLGADTHALSEPARVTALEVLAANGATVLIDSEDGYTPTPAVSHTILTYNQGRTEHLADGIVVTPSHNPPADGGFKYNPPNGGPAASDATSWIQDRANALIEAGLGEVSRIPYAR
;
A
#
# COMPACT_ATOMS: atom_id res chain seq x y z
N PRO A 1 -4.68 -1.37 11.30
CA PRO A 1 -3.78 -0.38 10.67
C PRO A 1 -3.33 -0.93 9.32
N LEU A 2 -2.83 -0.08 8.42
CA LEU A 2 -2.26 -0.52 7.14
C LEU A 2 -0.74 -0.42 7.23
N PHE A 3 -0.04 -1.54 7.01
CA PHE A 3 1.42 -1.56 6.92
C PHE A 3 1.87 -1.22 5.50
N LEU A 4 2.63 -0.14 5.32
CA LEU A 4 3.14 0.29 4.02
C LEU A 4 4.66 0.06 3.96
N GLY A 5 5.08 -0.86 3.10
CA GLY A 5 6.49 -1.12 2.80
C GLY A 5 6.86 -0.68 1.39
N ALA A 6 8.11 -0.25 1.17
CA ALA A 6 8.64 0.09 -0.14
C ALA A 6 10.02 -0.55 -0.37
N ASP A 7 10.34 -0.83 -1.63
CA ASP A 7 11.68 -1.24 -2.05
C ASP A 7 12.53 -0.06 -2.56
N THR A 8 13.71 -0.38 -3.08
CA THR A 8 14.74 0.57 -3.51
C THR A 8 14.55 1.13 -4.93
N HIS A 9 13.48 0.79 -5.66
CA HIS A 9 13.28 1.34 -7.01
C HIS A 9 13.01 2.85 -6.94
N ALA A 10 13.46 3.58 -7.96
CA ALA A 10 13.32 5.03 -8.00
C ALA A 10 11.85 5.49 -7.95
N LEU A 11 10.94 4.73 -8.59
CA LEU A 11 9.52 5.03 -8.58
C LEU A 11 8.80 4.61 -7.29
N SER A 12 9.46 3.86 -6.39
CA SER A 12 8.86 3.46 -5.12
C SER A 12 8.71 4.65 -4.17
N GLU A 13 9.62 5.62 -4.23
CA GLU A 13 9.56 6.82 -3.40
C GLU A 13 8.36 7.74 -3.70
N PRO A 14 8.13 8.22 -4.94
CA PRO A 14 6.95 9.02 -5.23
C PRO A 14 5.63 8.24 -5.04
N ALA A 15 5.62 6.92 -5.27
CA ALA A 15 4.47 6.09 -5.01
C ALA A 15 4.16 5.95 -3.51
N ARG A 16 5.19 5.79 -2.66
CA ARG A 16 5.08 5.80 -1.19
C ARG A 16 4.50 7.12 -0.68
N VAL A 17 5.04 8.24 -1.14
CA VAL A 17 4.55 9.59 -0.80
C VAL A 17 3.09 9.75 -1.19
N THR A 18 2.73 9.44 -2.44
CA THR A 18 1.35 9.56 -2.92
C THR A 18 0.38 8.69 -2.12
N ALA A 19 0.79 7.47 -1.78
CA ALA A 19 -0.02 6.57 -0.96
C ALA A 19 -0.28 7.15 0.43
N LEU A 20 0.75 7.69 1.09
CA LEU A 20 0.60 8.31 2.41
C LEU A 20 -0.36 9.50 2.40
N GLU A 21 -0.26 10.36 1.39
CA GLU A 21 -1.14 11.52 1.24
C GLU A 21 -2.61 11.14 1.06
N VAL A 22 -2.88 10.10 0.26
CA VAL A 22 -4.26 9.62 0.01
C VAL A 22 -4.80 8.83 1.19
N LEU A 23 -4.01 7.90 1.75
CA LEU A 23 -4.43 7.08 2.88
C LEU A 23 -4.71 7.94 4.12
N ALA A 24 -3.85 8.92 4.41
CA ALA A 24 -4.05 9.84 5.52
C ALA A 24 -5.27 10.75 5.29
N ALA A 25 -5.51 11.22 4.06
CA ALA A 25 -6.72 11.98 3.73
C ALA A 25 -8.02 11.18 3.93
N ASN A 26 -7.96 9.85 3.80
CA ASN A 26 -9.08 8.94 4.05
C ASN A 26 -9.13 8.43 5.51
N GLY A 27 -8.29 8.97 6.41
CA GLY A 27 -8.29 8.62 7.83
C GLY A 27 -7.69 7.24 8.15
N ALA A 28 -6.99 6.60 7.21
CA ALA A 28 -6.32 5.34 7.47
C ALA A 28 -5.12 5.54 8.42
N THR A 29 -5.02 4.72 9.46
CA THR A 29 -3.80 4.64 10.29
C THR A 29 -2.76 3.81 9.55
N VAL A 30 -1.80 4.49 8.94
CA VAL A 30 -0.69 3.87 8.20
C VAL A 30 0.54 3.76 9.09
N LEU A 31 1.19 2.59 9.07
CA LEU A 31 2.46 2.33 9.73
C LEU A 31 3.53 2.05 8.68
N ILE A 32 4.63 2.79 8.75
CA ILE A 32 5.83 2.64 7.90
C ILE A 32 7.03 2.27 8.78
N ASP A 33 8.17 1.99 8.15
CA ASP A 33 9.43 1.83 8.86
C ASP A 33 9.77 3.07 9.70
N SER A 34 10.21 2.86 10.95
CA SER A 34 10.44 3.95 11.90
C SER A 34 11.64 4.84 11.57
N GLU A 35 12.57 4.33 10.76
CA GLU A 35 13.74 5.06 10.28
C GLU A 35 13.55 5.55 8.84
N ASP A 36 12.31 5.51 8.34
CA ASP A 36 11.94 5.82 6.95
C ASP A 36 12.65 4.92 5.91
N GLY A 37 13.08 3.72 6.32
CA GLY A 37 13.81 2.75 5.52
C GLY A 37 12.94 1.89 4.58
N TYR A 38 13.62 0.99 3.86
CA TYR A 38 12.97 0.04 2.94
C TYR A 38 12.48 -1.21 3.68
N THR A 39 11.35 -1.78 3.21
CA THR A 39 10.71 -2.91 3.87
C THR A 39 10.48 -4.06 2.88
N PRO A 40 11.10 -5.24 3.09
CA PRO A 40 10.86 -6.40 2.24
C PRO A 40 9.39 -6.85 2.27
N THR A 41 8.87 -7.32 1.13
CA THR A 41 7.55 -7.98 1.04
C THR A 41 7.27 -8.98 2.18
N PRO A 42 8.16 -9.94 2.51
CA PRO A 42 7.89 -10.89 3.58
C PRO A 42 7.84 -10.24 4.97
N ALA A 43 8.51 -9.10 5.19
CA ALA A 43 8.42 -8.38 6.46
C ALA A 43 7.04 -7.75 6.65
N VAL A 44 6.45 -7.18 5.58
CA VAL A 44 5.06 -6.68 5.60
C VAL A 44 4.08 -7.83 5.88
N SER A 45 4.18 -8.93 5.13
CA SER A 45 3.33 -10.13 5.33
C SER A 45 3.44 -10.68 6.75
N HIS A 46 4.66 -10.83 7.28
CA HIS A 46 4.89 -11.31 8.63
C HIS A 46 4.30 -10.36 9.68
N THR A 47 4.41 -9.05 9.49
CA THR A 47 3.85 -8.04 10.40
C THR A 47 2.32 -8.08 10.41
N ILE A 48 1.67 -8.25 9.25
CA ILE A 48 0.22 -8.46 9.16
C ILE A 48 -0.20 -9.70 9.96
N LEU A 49 0.45 -10.84 9.69
CA LEU A 49 0.11 -12.11 10.34
C LEU A 49 0.30 -12.05 11.86
N THR A 50 1.41 -11.49 12.32
CA THR A 50 1.69 -11.35 13.76
C THR A 50 0.75 -10.35 14.44
N TYR A 51 0.44 -9.22 13.78
CA TYR A 51 -0.54 -8.27 14.32
C TYR A 51 -1.92 -8.90 14.44
N ASN A 52 -2.35 -9.68 13.44
CA ASN A 52 -3.68 -10.28 13.37
C ASN A 52 -3.83 -11.55 14.20
N GLN A 53 -2.75 -12.11 14.74
CA GLN A 53 -2.80 -13.37 15.49
C GLN A 53 -3.76 -13.26 16.67
N GLY A 54 -4.79 -14.13 16.66
CA GLY A 54 -5.82 -14.16 17.70
C GLY A 54 -6.85 -13.02 17.66
N ARG A 55 -6.79 -12.14 16.66
CA ARG A 55 -7.77 -11.06 16.46
C ARG A 55 -8.87 -11.49 15.49
N THR A 56 -10.08 -11.00 15.73
CA THR A 56 -11.24 -11.19 14.85
C THR A 56 -11.79 -9.87 14.31
N GLU A 57 -11.33 -8.75 14.85
CA GLU A 57 -11.74 -7.39 14.51
C GLU A 57 -10.52 -6.47 14.50
N HIS A 58 -10.68 -5.29 13.88
CA HIS A 58 -9.60 -4.31 13.73
C HIS A 58 -8.31 -4.91 13.14
N LEU A 59 -8.48 -5.79 12.16
CA LEU A 59 -7.39 -6.47 11.49
C LEU A 59 -6.52 -5.46 10.73
N ALA A 60 -5.23 -5.78 10.64
CA ALA A 60 -4.30 -5.09 9.77
C ALA A 60 -4.25 -5.73 8.38
N ASP A 61 -3.87 -4.92 7.41
CA ASP A 61 -3.56 -5.27 6.03
C ASP A 61 -2.27 -4.55 5.62
N GLY A 62 -1.90 -4.58 4.35
CA GLY A 62 -0.73 -3.85 3.91
C GLY A 62 -0.63 -3.58 2.41
N ILE A 63 0.28 -2.67 2.09
CA ILE A 63 0.68 -2.34 0.73
C ILE A 63 2.19 -2.55 0.62
N VAL A 64 2.63 -3.10 -0.51
CA VAL A 64 4.05 -3.20 -0.85
C VAL A 64 4.31 -2.48 -2.17
N VAL A 65 5.15 -1.45 -2.11
CA VAL A 65 5.59 -0.66 -3.26
C VAL A 65 6.87 -1.29 -3.81
N THR A 66 6.72 -2.16 -4.80
CA THR A 66 7.82 -2.90 -5.42
C THR A 66 7.43 -3.53 -6.76
N PRO A 67 8.19 -3.30 -7.84
CA PRO A 67 8.11 -4.10 -9.05
C PRO A 67 9.03 -5.34 -8.98
N SER A 68 9.52 -5.71 -7.79
CA SER A 68 10.40 -6.86 -7.54
C SER A 68 11.75 -6.75 -8.27
N HIS A 69 11.98 -7.60 -9.28
CA HIS A 69 13.26 -7.69 -10.00
C HIS A 69 13.20 -7.03 -11.37
N ASN A 70 12.11 -6.30 -11.65
CA ASN A 70 11.95 -5.57 -12.88
C ASN A 70 13.04 -4.50 -13.08
N PRO A 71 13.26 -4.06 -14.33
CA PRO A 71 14.25 -3.03 -14.66
C PRO A 71 14.10 -1.73 -13.82
N PRO A 72 15.17 -0.92 -13.67
CA PRO A 72 15.15 0.26 -12.81
C PRO A 72 14.11 1.34 -13.14
N ALA A 73 13.61 1.36 -14.38
CA ALA A 73 12.60 2.31 -14.83
C ALA A 73 11.17 1.93 -14.38
N ASP A 74 10.97 0.71 -13.89
CA ASP A 74 9.66 0.21 -13.51
C ASP A 74 9.30 0.60 -12.08
N GLY A 75 7.99 0.67 -11.82
CA GLY A 75 7.41 0.83 -10.48
C GLY A 75 6.33 -0.23 -10.27
N GLY A 76 6.01 -0.53 -9.02
CA GLY A 76 5.00 -1.53 -8.69
C GLY A 76 4.28 -1.20 -7.39
N PHE A 77 3.01 -1.56 -7.32
CA PHE A 77 2.14 -1.27 -6.18
C PHE A 77 1.20 -2.45 -5.96
N LYS A 78 1.24 -3.07 -4.78
CA LYS A 78 0.54 -4.33 -4.48
C LYS A 78 -0.18 -4.24 -3.14
N TYR A 79 -1.32 -4.90 -3.03
CA TYR A 79 -2.12 -4.98 -1.80
C TYR A 79 -2.08 -6.40 -1.21
N ASN A 80 -1.92 -6.48 0.11
CA ASN A 80 -1.95 -7.70 0.90
C ASN A 80 -3.10 -7.60 1.93
N PRO A 81 -4.17 -8.41 1.80
CA PRO A 81 -5.29 -8.42 2.74
C PRO A 81 -4.88 -8.98 4.12
N PRO A 82 -5.81 -9.05 5.10
CA PRO A 82 -5.51 -9.49 6.47
C PRO A 82 -4.90 -10.89 6.65
N ASN A 83 -4.93 -11.74 5.63
CA ASN A 83 -4.24 -13.03 5.64
C ASN A 83 -2.73 -12.92 5.36
N GLY A 84 -2.21 -11.71 5.09
CA GLY A 84 -0.80 -11.42 4.84
C GLY A 84 -0.27 -11.87 3.47
N GLY A 85 -1.05 -12.59 2.68
CA GLY A 85 -0.70 -13.02 1.32
C GLY A 85 -0.97 -11.94 0.27
N PRO A 86 -0.67 -12.20 -1.01
CA PRO A 86 -1.12 -11.34 -2.10
C PRO A 86 -2.65 -11.37 -2.20
N ALA A 87 -3.25 -10.22 -2.52
CA ALA A 87 -4.68 -10.14 -2.81
C ALA A 87 -5.09 -11.07 -3.96
N ALA A 88 -6.21 -11.77 -3.79
CA ALA A 88 -6.82 -12.59 -4.83
C ALA A 88 -7.57 -11.73 -5.86
N SER A 89 -8.01 -12.36 -6.96
CA SER A 89 -8.64 -11.67 -8.09
C SER A 89 -9.92 -10.92 -7.75
N ASP A 90 -10.68 -11.39 -6.76
CA ASP A 90 -11.87 -10.70 -6.28
C ASP A 90 -11.55 -9.28 -5.79
N ALA A 91 -10.51 -9.15 -4.98
CA ALA A 91 -10.03 -7.86 -4.49
C ALA A 91 -9.32 -7.08 -5.60
N THR A 92 -8.39 -7.69 -6.35
CA THR A 92 -7.59 -6.96 -7.33
C THR A 92 -8.40 -6.48 -8.53
N SER A 93 -9.39 -7.26 -9.00
CA SER A 93 -10.30 -6.82 -10.07
C SER A 93 -11.13 -5.62 -9.62
N TRP A 94 -11.71 -5.66 -8.41
CA TRP A 94 -12.45 -4.51 -7.89
C TRP A 94 -11.58 -3.26 -7.74
N ILE A 95 -10.36 -3.41 -7.19
CA ILE A 95 -9.40 -2.30 -7.04
C ILE A 95 -9.04 -1.72 -8.41
N GLN A 96 -8.75 -2.57 -9.40
CA GLN A 96 -8.43 -2.16 -10.77
C GLN A 96 -9.57 -1.36 -11.40
N ASP A 97 -10.80 -1.88 -11.35
CA ASP A 97 -11.97 -1.24 -11.96
C ASP A 97 -12.26 0.12 -11.31
N ARG A 98 -12.17 0.21 -9.97
CA ARG A 98 -12.34 1.48 -9.26
C ARG A 98 -11.23 2.47 -9.59
N ALA A 99 -9.97 2.03 -9.66
CA ALA A 99 -8.86 2.90 -10.01
C ALA A 99 -9.02 3.49 -11.42
N ASN A 100 -9.40 2.68 -12.40
CA ASN A 100 -9.66 3.14 -13.77
C ASN A 100 -10.81 4.14 -13.83
N ALA A 101 -11.92 3.87 -13.14
CA ALA A 101 -13.05 4.80 -13.07
C ALA A 101 -12.66 6.16 -12.46
N LEU A 102 -11.82 6.16 -11.41
CA LEU A 102 -11.30 7.40 -10.81
C LEU A 102 -10.42 8.19 -11.79
N ILE A 103 -9.58 7.50 -12.56
CA ILE A 103 -8.72 8.12 -13.59
C ILE A 103 -9.57 8.74 -14.70
N GLU A 104 -10.57 8.01 -15.20
CA GLU A 104 -11.50 8.49 -16.25
C GLU A 104 -12.30 9.72 -15.77
N ALA A 105 -12.66 9.78 -14.50
CA ALA A 105 -13.32 10.92 -13.87
C ALA A 105 -12.37 12.08 -13.51
N GLY A 106 -11.10 12.03 -13.93
CA GLY A 106 -10.12 13.08 -13.68
C GLY A 106 -9.69 13.20 -12.22
N LEU A 107 -9.74 12.10 -11.46
CA LEU A 107 -9.35 12.00 -10.05
C LEU A 107 -10.15 12.89 -9.08
N GLY A 108 -11.31 13.40 -9.48
CA GLY A 108 -12.10 14.36 -8.69
C GLY A 108 -12.58 13.83 -7.33
N GLU A 109 -12.70 12.51 -7.18
CA GLU A 109 -13.08 11.86 -5.92
C GLU A 109 -11.87 11.47 -5.04
N VAL A 110 -10.63 11.62 -5.54
CA VAL A 110 -9.44 11.23 -4.79
C VAL A 110 -9.12 12.29 -3.74
N SER A 111 -9.40 11.97 -2.48
CA SER A 111 -8.99 12.80 -1.34
C SER A 111 -7.49 12.72 -1.13
N ARG A 112 -6.83 13.87 -1.00
CA ARG A 112 -5.37 13.98 -0.80
C ARG A 112 -5.05 15.15 0.13
N ILE A 113 -4.10 14.95 1.05
CA ILE A 113 -3.50 16.02 1.85
C ILE A 113 -2.00 16.12 1.52
N PRO A 114 -1.34 17.30 1.57
CA PRO A 114 0.08 17.41 1.26
C PRO A 114 0.97 16.59 2.19
N TYR A 115 2.00 15.94 1.65
CA TYR A 115 2.98 15.16 2.41
C TYR A 115 3.81 16.03 3.37
N ALA A 116 4.31 17.16 2.86
CA ALA A 116 4.95 18.17 3.71
C ALA A 116 3.86 18.93 4.47
N ARG A 117 3.80 18.71 5.78
CA ARG A 117 3.12 19.59 6.71
C ARG A 117 4.13 20.46 7.44
#